data_AF-T1AQG4-F1
#
_entry.id   AF-T1AQG4-F1
#
_cell.length_a   1.000
_cell.length_b   1.000
_cell.length_c   1.000
_cell.angle_alpha   90.00
_cell.angle_beta   90.00
_cell.angle_gamma   90.00
#
_symmetry.space_group_name_H-M   'P 1'
#
loop_
_entity.id
_entity.type
_entity.pdbx_description
1 polymer ?
#
loop_
_entity_poly.entity_id
_entity_poly.type
_entity_poly.pdbx_seq_one_letter_code
_entity_poly.pdbx_strand_id
1 'polypeptide(L)'
;KDPRFLIEHAGDPEYSLVTRSSDGQLLFLANMVSKMKHDTPLGSRIAEVHNGSSLFTGDAGQGESNIRRWIIENDWLEAIVALPLSMFYNTGIATYIWVVTNRKPRHRKGNVQLIDATQWFKPLRKNLGKKNCEFSDDDIQRVCQVFLDFKETEQSKIFPNEAFGYCKVTVERPLRLKGLDPNRAYGSKEIKDLKEHGERAKDSPPVIRKIHKRNTQADPLRGLFDATIDG
;
A
#
# COMPACT_ATOMS: atom_id res chain seq x y z
N LYS A 1 22.03 -2.54 6.74
CA LYS A 1 20.57 -2.82 6.69
C LYS A 1 20.38 -4.32 6.55
N ASP A 2 19.34 -4.90 7.13
CA ASP A 2 19.08 -6.34 7.03
C ASP A 2 18.66 -6.70 5.60
N PRO A 3 19.35 -7.64 4.92
CA PRO A 3 19.10 -7.95 3.51
C PRO A 3 17.71 -8.57 3.26
N ARG A 4 17.02 -9.07 4.28
CA ARG A 4 15.66 -9.62 4.14
C ARG A 4 14.61 -8.56 3.80
N PHE A 5 14.89 -7.29 4.11
CA PHE A 5 13.95 -6.18 3.95
C PHE A 5 14.41 -5.14 2.93
N LEU A 6 15.43 -5.46 2.14
CA LEU A 6 15.90 -4.68 1.01
C LEU A 6 15.93 -5.61 -0.20
N ILE A 7 15.05 -5.35 -1.16
CA ILE A 7 14.84 -6.24 -2.30
C ILE A 7 14.97 -5.47 -3.61
N GLU A 8 15.08 -6.21 -4.72
CA GLU A 8 14.86 -5.66 -6.05
C GLU A 8 13.40 -5.83 -6.44
N HIS A 9 12.73 -4.74 -6.80
CA HIS A 9 11.34 -4.78 -7.26
C HIS A 9 11.03 -3.65 -8.24
N ALA A 10 10.36 -3.98 -9.35
CA ALA A 10 9.98 -3.02 -10.40
C ALA A 10 11.13 -2.13 -10.90
N GLY A 11 12.36 -2.66 -10.96
CA GLY A 11 13.56 -1.95 -11.40
C GLY A 11 14.22 -1.08 -10.33
N ASP A 12 13.72 -1.08 -9.09
CA ASP A 12 14.37 -0.46 -7.93
C ASP A 12 15.17 -1.51 -7.15
N PRO A 13 16.52 -1.48 -7.18
CA PRO A 13 17.37 -2.43 -6.45
C PRO A 13 17.48 -2.12 -4.95
N GLU A 14 17.01 -0.96 -4.50
CA GLU A 14 17.04 -0.53 -3.09
C GLU A 14 15.63 -0.44 -2.50
N TYR A 15 14.70 -1.26 -3.00
CA TYR A 15 13.31 -1.24 -2.58
C TYR A 15 13.16 -1.71 -1.13
N SER A 16 12.89 -0.74 -0.25
CA SER A 16 12.85 -0.96 1.20
C SER A 16 11.47 -1.43 1.67
N LEU A 17 11.46 -2.56 2.38
CA LEU A 17 10.28 -3.12 3.06
C LEU A 17 10.18 -2.69 4.52
N VAL A 18 11.17 -1.95 5.04
CA VAL A 18 11.21 -1.53 6.44
C VAL A 18 10.01 -0.64 6.77
N THR A 19 9.15 -1.10 7.68
CA THR A 19 7.98 -0.36 8.17
C THR A 19 8.36 0.63 9.26
N ARG A 20 7.40 1.46 9.70
CA ARG A 20 7.60 2.33 10.86
C ARG A 20 7.78 1.53 12.13
N SER A 21 8.58 2.05 13.06
CA SER A 21 8.83 1.41 14.36
C SER A 21 7.57 1.19 15.21
N SER A 22 6.50 1.96 14.95
CA SER A 22 5.21 1.84 15.65
C SER A 22 4.32 0.71 15.12
N ASP A 23 4.57 0.18 13.93
CA ASP A 23 3.80 -0.94 13.34
C ASP A 23 4.73 -1.86 12.54
N GLY A 24 5.15 -2.96 13.18
CA GLY A 24 6.02 -3.98 12.59
C GLY A 24 5.26 -5.19 12.05
N GLN A 25 3.93 -5.19 12.01
CA GLN A 25 3.14 -6.39 11.73
C GLN A 25 3.48 -7.01 10.37
N LEU A 26 3.59 -6.18 9.32
CA LEU A 26 3.94 -6.66 7.98
C LEU A 26 5.40 -7.13 7.86
N LEU A 27 6.30 -6.77 8.80
CA LEU A 27 7.67 -7.29 8.80
C LEU A 27 7.72 -8.78 9.15
N PHE A 28 6.79 -9.26 9.98
CA PHE A 28 6.66 -10.70 10.25
C PHE A 28 6.27 -11.45 8.98
N LEU A 29 5.28 -10.94 8.24
CA LEU A 29 4.90 -11.48 6.94
C LEU A 29 6.07 -11.46 5.97
N ALA A 30 6.75 -10.31 5.81
CA ALA A 30 7.90 -10.18 4.91
C ALA A 30 9.03 -11.17 5.26
N ASN A 31 9.30 -11.39 6.55
CA ASN A 31 10.28 -12.38 7.02
C ASN A 31 9.83 -13.82 6.76
N MET A 32 8.55 -14.13 6.75
CA MET A 32 8.06 -15.46 6.35
C MET A 32 8.13 -15.62 4.83
N VAL A 33 7.77 -14.59 4.05
CA VAL A 33 7.88 -14.57 2.60
C VAL A 33 9.35 -14.76 2.17
N SER A 34 10.31 -14.13 2.85
CA SER A 34 11.73 -14.28 2.54
C SER A 34 12.28 -15.70 2.78
N LYS A 35 11.51 -16.58 3.43
CA LYS A 35 11.86 -17.97 3.72
C LYS A 35 11.07 -18.98 2.88
N MET A 36 10.27 -18.50 1.92
CA MET A 36 9.56 -19.39 1.03
C MET A 36 10.53 -20.28 0.25
N LYS A 37 10.20 -21.57 0.15
CA LYS A 37 10.93 -22.52 -0.69
C LYS A 37 10.52 -22.33 -2.13
N HIS A 38 11.49 -22.11 -3.01
CA HIS A 38 11.27 -21.91 -4.45
C HIS A 38 11.63 -23.14 -5.29
N ASP A 39 12.46 -24.02 -4.73
CA ASP A 39 13.05 -25.21 -5.34
C ASP A 39 12.18 -26.49 -5.19
N THR A 40 10.98 -26.37 -4.63
CA THR A 40 10.06 -27.50 -4.47
C THR A 40 8.83 -27.39 -5.38
N PRO A 41 8.22 -28.52 -5.77
CA PRO A 41 6.99 -28.52 -6.59
C PRO A 41 5.82 -27.80 -5.92
N LEU A 42 5.69 -27.92 -4.59
CA LEU A 42 4.61 -27.32 -3.80
C LEU A 42 4.91 -25.91 -3.31
N GLY A 43 6.19 -25.51 -3.33
CA GLY A 43 6.64 -24.21 -2.86
C GLY A 43 6.37 -24.00 -1.38
N SER A 44 5.74 -22.88 -1.04
CA SER A 44 5.37 -22.51 0.32
C SER A 44 4.00 -21.84 0.37
N ARG A 45 3.33 -22.02 1.50
CA ARG A 45 2.04 -21.42 1.82
C ARG A 45 2.09 -20.90 3.25
N ILE A 46 1.68 -19.66 3.43
CA ILE A 46 1.67 -18.94 4.70
C ILE A 46 0.23 -18.55 4.99
N ALA A 47 -0.21 -18.75 6.23
CA ALA A 47 -1.43 -18.19 6.77
C ALA A 47 -1.05 -17.37 8.00
N GLU A 48 -1.26 -16.06 7.98
CA GLU A 48 -0.92 -15.17 9.08
C GLU A 48 -2.13 -14.34 9.51
N VAL A 49 -2.32 -14.23 10.83
CA VAL A 49 -3.37 -13.40 11.41
C VAL A 49 -2.86 -11.96 11.54
N HIS A 50 -3.66 -11.05 11.01
CA HIS A 50 -3.40 -9.63 10.99
C HIS A 50 -4.56 -8.85 11.62
N ASN A 51 -4.29 -7.70 12.22
CA ASN A 51 -5.33 -6.70 12.44
C ASN A 51 -5.60 -5.89 11.15
N GLY A 52 -6.54 -4.94 11.20
CA GLY A 52 -6.89 -4.08 10.07
C GLY A 52 -5.76 -3.20 9.52
N SER A 53 -4.72 -2.86 10.30
CA SER A 53 -3.65 -1.95 9.85
C SER A 53 -2.91 -2.50 8.63
N SER A 54 -2.76 -3.83 8.56
CA SER A 54 -2.16 -4.52 7.42
C SER A 54 -2.80 -4.17 6.08
N LEU A 55 -4.09 -3.84 6.05
CA LEU A 55 -4.85 -3.62 4.83
C LEU A 55 -4.63 -2.21 4.23
N PHE A 56 -4.40 -1.19 5.07
CA PHE A 56 -4.45 0.21 4.61
C PHE A 56 -3.31 1.11 5.13
N THR A 57 -2.57 0.71 6.15
CA THR A 57 -1.55 1.56 6.78
C THR A 57 -0.36 1.77 5.84
N GLY A 58 0.14 3.00 5.73
CA GLY A 58 1.35 3.36 4.96
C GLY A 58 1.02 4.08 3.66
N ASP A 59 1.61 5.26 3.47
CA ASP A 59 1.51 6.03 2.21
C ASP A 59 2.31 5.34 1.10
N ALA A 60 2.04 5.72 -0.16
CA ALA A 60 2.82 5.28 -1.31
C ALA A 60 4.33 5.50 -1.09
N GLY A 61 5.13 4.44 -1.28
CA GLY A 61 6.58 4.44 -1.06
C GLY A 61 7.02 4.11 0.38
N GLN A 62 6.11 3.99 1.34
CA GLN A 62 6.43 3.51 2.69
C GLN A 62 6.46 1.98 2.78
N GLY A 63 7.21 1.43 3.74
CA GLY A 63 7.43 -0.01 3.89
C GLY A 63 6.15 -0.85 3.90
N GLU A 64 5.12 -0.44 4.62
CA GLU A 64 3.83 -1.15 4.68
C GLU A 64 3.16 -1.24 3.30
N SER A 65 3.14 -0.12 2.55
CA SER A 65 2.65 -0.09 1.18
C SER A 65 3.53 -0.92 0.24
N ASN A 66 4.85 -0.86 0.46
CA ASN A 66 5.83 -1.54 -0.36
C ASN A 66 5.72 -3.05 -0.25
N ILE A 67 5.51 -3.57 0.97
CA ILE A 67 5.28 -5.00 1.24
C ILE A 67 4.00 -5.47 0.53
N ARG A 68 2.88 -4.75 0.68
CA ARG A 68 1.63 -5.11 0.00
C ARG A 68 1.80 -5.15 -1.51
N ARG A 69 2.40 -4.09 -2.08
CA ARG A 69 2.69 -4.00 -3.50
C ARG A 69 3.54 -5.18 -3.98
N TRP A 70 4.63 -5.47 -3.27
CA TRP A 70 5.52 -6.58 -3.60
C TRP A 70 4.80 -7.93 -3.62
N ILE A 71 3.99 -8.23 -2.58
CA ILE A 71 3.26 -9.49 -2.49
C ILE A 71 2.20 -9.62 -3.60
N ILE A 72 1.46 -8.54 -3.87
CA ILE A 72 0.36 -8.55 -4.85
C ILE A 72 0.89 -8.58 -6.28
N GLU A 73 1.90 -7.78 -6.62
CA GLU A 73 2.49 -7.74 -7.97
C GLU A 73 3.23 -9.04 -8.32
N ASN A 74 3.75 -9.77 -7.33
CA ASN A 74 4.29 -11.12 -7.54
C ASN A 74 3.21 -12.23 -7.57
N ASP A 75 1.93 -11.86 -7.50
CA ASP A 75 0.78 -12.78 -7.49
C ASP A 75 0.80 -13.80 -6.35
N TRP A 76 1.34 -13.43 -5.18
CA TRP A 76 1.45 -14.34 -4.05
C TRP A 76 0.27 -14.30 -3.09
N LEU A 77 -0.41 -13.16 -2.97
CA LEU A 77 -1.62 -13.05 -2.13
C LEU A 77 -2.76 -13.85 -2.77
N GLU A 78 -3.27 -14.86 -2.09
CA GLU A 78 -4.31 -15.76 -2.65
C GLU A 78 -5.69 -15.51 -2.05
N ALA A 79 -5.75 -15.22 -0.76
CA ALA A 79 -6.99 -14.81 -0.11
C ALA A 79 -6.76 -13.94 1.14
N ILE A 80 -7.76 -13.15 1.49
CA ILE A 80 -7.90 -12.49 2.78
C ILE A 80 -9.22 -12.93 3.39
N VAL A 81 -9.19 -13.50 4.59
CA VAL A 81 -10.38 -13.97 5.31
C VAL A 81 -10.66 -13.03 6.47
N ALA A 82 -11.79 -12.32 6.46
CA ALA A 82 -12.24 -11.51 7.59
C ALA A 82 -12.85 -12.39 8.67
N LEU A 83 -12.34 -12.29 9.90
CA LEU A 83 -12.76 -13.12 11.03
C LEU A 83 -13.82 -12.42 11.90
N PRO A 84 -14.63 -13.18 12.66
CA PRO A 84 -15.54 -12.62 13.65
C PRO A 84 -14.84 -11.69 14.63
N LEU A 85 -15.54 -10.62 15.02
CA LEU A 85 -15.09 -9.75 16.11
C LEU A 85 -15.05 -10.53 17.41
N SER A 86 -14.11 -10.16 18.30
CA SER A 86 -14.03 -10.75 19.64
C SER A 86 -13.76 -12.27 19.67
N MET A 87 -13.11 -12.79 18.61
CA MET A 87 -12.63 -14.17 18.55
C MET A 87 -11.28 -14.36 19.27
N PHE A 88 -10.49 -13.29 19.44
CA PHE A 88 -9.21 -13.33 20.14
C PHE A 88 -9.31 -12.76 21.56
N TYR A 89 -8.41 -13.23 22.43
CA TYR A 89 -8.32 -12.71 23.79
C TYR A 89 -7.97 -11.22 23.78
N ASN A 90 -8.52 -10.48 24.74
CA ASN A 90 -8.15 -9.10 25.06
C ASN A 90 -8.37 -8.04 23.95
N THR A 91 -8.95 -8.38 22.80
CA THR A 91 -9.24 -7.40 21.74
C THR A 91 -10.57 -7.66 21.05
N GLY A 92 -11.29 -6.57 20.74
CA GLY A 92 -12.48 -6.58 19.88
C GLY A 92 -12.18 -6.05 18.47
N ILE A 93 -10.90 -5.93 18.12
CA ILE A 93 -10.46 -5.41 16.82
C ILE A 93 -10.77 -6.43 15.72
N ALA A 94 -11.16 -5.95 14.54
CA ALA A 94 -11.29 -6.79 13.35
C ALA A 94 -9.95 -7.43 12.97
N THR A 95 -9.98 -8.74 12.76
CA THR A 95 -8.81 -9.53 12.40
C THR A 95 -9.03 -10.25 11.09
N TYR A 96 -7.93 -10.52 10.39
CA TYR A 96 -7.93 -11.05 9.04
C TYR A 96 -6.87 -12.14 8.94
N ILE A 97 -7.13 -13.19 8.18
CA ILE A 97 -6.11 -14.17 7.78
C ILE A 97 -5.65 -13.83 6.38
N TRP A 98 -4.37 -13.53 6.22
CA TRP A 98 -3.74 -13.45 4.91
C TRP A 98 -3.24 -14.84 4.51
N VAL A 99 -3.70 -15.31 3.35
CA VAL A 99 -3.22 -16.56 2.74
C VAL A 99 -2.31 -16.21 1.58
N VAL A 100 -1.03 -16.55 1.70
CA VAL A 100 0.01 -16.20 0.73
C VAL A 100 0.71 -17.46 0.24
N THR A 101 0.96 -17.57 -1.06
CA THR A 101 1.70 -18.69 -1.66
C THR A 101 2.55 -18.26 -2.85
N ASN A 102 3.72 -18.89 -3.04
CA ASN A 102 4.52 -18.74 -4.25
C ASN A 102 4.17 -19.78 -5.34
N ARG A 103 3.16 -20.64 -5.10
CA ARG A 103 2.69 -21.68 -6.04
C ARG A 103 1.18 -21.63 -6.17
N LYS A 104 0.68 -20.48 -6.63
CA LYS A 104 -0.76 -20.28 -6.85
C LYS A 104 -1.28 -21.20 -7.98
N PRO A 105 -2.40 -21.94 -7.77
CA PRO A 105 -3.03 -22.75 -8.81
C PRO A 105 -3.41 -21.94 -10.05
N ARG A 106 -3.39 -22.56 -11.23
CA ARG A 106 -3.64 -21.87 -12.52
C ARG A 106 -4.94 -21.06 -12.54
N HIS A 107 -6.03 -21.60 -11.98
CA HIS A 107 -7.34 -20.96 -11.99
C HIS A 107 -7.45 -19.75 -11.05
N ARG A 108 -6.48 -19.54 -10.14
CA ARG A 108 -6.47 -18.39 -9.21
C ARG A 108 -5.47 -17.30 -9.60
N LYS A 109 -4.60 -17.56 -10.58
CA LYS A 109 -3.55 -16.62 -10.98
C LYS A 109 -4.12 -15.25 -11.36
N GLY A 110 -3.42 -14.21 -10.95
CA GLY A 110 -3.81 -12.81 -11.17
C GLY A 110 -4.98 -12.33 -10.30
N ASN A 111 -5.49 -13.16 -9.39
CA ASN A 111 -6.66 -12.86 -8.58
C ASN A 111 -6.44 -13.09 -7.09
N VAL A 112 -7.18 -12.33 -6.28
CA VAL A 112 -7.26 -12.45 -4.83
C VAL A 112 -8.72 -12.69 -4.43
N GLN A 113 -8.94 -13.65 -3.53
CA GLN A 113 -10.26 -13.91 -2.96
C GLN A 113 -10.43 -13.22 -1.60
N LEU A 114 -11.47 -12.40 -1.45
CA LEU A 114 -11.86 -11.82 -0.18
C LEU A 114 -13.02 -12.65 0.39
N ILE A 115 -12.84 -13.20 1.58
CA ILE A 115 -13.83 -14.06 2.25
C ILE A 115 -14.33 -13.35 3.51
N ASP A 116 -15.64 -13.16 3.60
CA ASP A 116 -16.29 -12.63 4.80
C ASP A 116 -16.80 -13.78 5.68
N ALA A 117 -16.05 -14.10 6.74
CA ALA A 117 -16.43 -15.07 7.76
C ALA A 117 -16.91 -14.40 9.06
N THR A 118 -17.18 -13.09 9.06
CA THR A 118 -17.48 -12.33 10.28
C THR A 118 -18.74 -12.80 11.01
N GLN A 119 -19.69 -13.39 10.27
CA GLN A 119 -20.97 -13.88 10.79
C GLN A 119 -20.95 -15.39 11.13
N TRP A 120 -19.84 -16.08 10.91
CA TRP A 120 -19.76 -17.53 11.15
C TRP A 120 -19.09 -17.77 12.49
N PHE A 121 -19.86 -17.95 13.55
CA PHE A 121 -19.31 -18.26 14.86
C PHE A 121 -20.37 -18.88 15.77
N LYS A 122 -19.90 -19.54 16.83
CA LYS A 122 -20.71 -19.90 17.97
C LYS A 122 -20.32 -19.03 19.17
N PRO A 123 -21.29 -18.54 19.97
CA PRO A 123 -20.97 -17.84 21.20
C PRO A 123 -20.32 -18.81 22.20
N LEU A 124 -19.36 -18.31 22.97
CA LEU A 124 -18.75 -19.08 24.04
C LEU A 124 -19.74 -19.28 25.19
N ARG A 125 -19.71 -20.46 25.80
CA ARG A 125 -20.49 -20.74 27.03
C ARG A 125 -20.13 -19.78 28.17
N LYS A 126 -18.87 -19.38 28.26
CA LYS A 126 -18.35 -18.40 29.23
C LYS A 126 -17.32 -17.52 28.52
N ASN A 127 -17.50 -16.21 28.59
CA ASN A 127 -16.57 -15.26 27.99
C ASN A 127 -15.20 -15.34 28.68
N LEU A 128 -14.14 -15.19 27.88
CA LEU A 128 -12.75 -15.14 28.34
C LEU A 128 -12.21 -13.73 28.07
N GLY A 129 -12.46 -12.82 29.01
CA GLY A 129 -12.20 -11.40 28.83
C GLY A 129 -13.08 -10.82 27.71
N LYS A 130 -12.45 -10.21 26.69
CA LYS A 130 -13.15 -9.74 25.49
C LYS A 130 -13.53 -10.85 24.51
N LYS A 131 -12.95 -12.05 24.64
CA LYS A 131 -13.29 -13.17 23.77
C LYS A 131 -14.66 -13.73 24.14
N ASN A 132 -15.60 -13.71 23.21
CA ASN A 132 -16.98 -14.16 23.43
C ASN A 132 -17.51 -15.11 22.34
N CYS A 133 -16.73 -15.36 21.29
CA CYS A 133 -17.09 -16.27 20.22
C CYS A 133 -15.91 -17.16 19.80
N GLU A 134 -16.23 -18.22 19.09
CA GLU A 134 -15.26 -19.10 18.44
C GLU A 134 -15.82 -19.68 17.14
N PHE A 135 -14.94 -20.10 16.25
CA PHE A 135 -15.33 -20.97 15.16
C PHE A 135 -15.59 -22.36 15.70
N SER A 136 -16.71 -22.94 15.28
CA SER A 136 -16.92 -24.38 15.39
C SER A 136 -16.25 -25.11 14.22
N ASP A 137 -16.13 -26.44 14.32
CA ASP A 137 -15.57 -27.25 13.24
C ASP A 137 -16.33 -27.05 11.91
N ASP A 138 -17.66 -26.90 11.98
CA ASP A 138 -18.51 -26.60 10.81
C ASP A 138 -18.17 -25.24 10.18
N ASP A 139 -17.87 -24.23 11.01
CA ASP A 139 -17.49 -22.89 10.54
C ASP A 139 -16.11 -22.92 9.86
N ILE A 140 -15.15 -23.65 10.46
CA ILE A 140 -13.83 -23.86 9.86
C ILE A 140 -13.95 -24.56 8.51
N GLN A 141 -14.74 -25.65 8.44
CA GLN A 141 -14.99 -26.36 7.19
C GLN A 141 -15.65 -25.46 6.15
N ARG A 142 -16.61 -24.62 6.56
CA ARG A 142 -17.26 -23.65 5.67
C ARG A 142 -16.24 -22.66 5.09
N VAL A 143 -15.37 -22.06 5.91
CA VAL A 143 -14.31 -21.15 5.43
C VAL A 143 -13.40 -21.86 4.43
N CYS A 144 -12.93 -23.07 4.77
CA CYS A 144 -12.08 -23.87 3.89
C CYS A 144 -12.77 -24.21 2.57
N GLN A 145 -14.05 -24.59 2.61
CA GLN A 145 -14.83 -24.92 1.42
C GLN A 145 -14.98 -23.70 0.52
N VAL A 146 -15.34 -22.53 1.08
CA VAL A 146 -15.44 -21.28 0.32
C VAL A 146 -14.10 -20.89 -0.31
N PHE A 147 -13.00 -21.05 0.44
CA PHE A 147 -11.65 -20.81 -0.07
C PHE A 147 -11.28 -21.75 -1.23
N LEU A 148 -11.61 -23.04 -1.12
CA LEU A 148 -11.28 -24.05 -2.13
C LEU A 148 -12.18 -23.96 -3.37
N ASP A 149 -13.46 -23.62 -3.19
CA ASP A 149 -14.42 -23.49 -4.29
C ASP A 149 -14.08 -22.35 -5.23
N PHE A 150 -13.49 -21.26 -4.72
CA PHE A 150 -13.06 -20.09 -5.48
C PHE A 150 -14.17 -19.57 -6.42
N LYS A 151 -15.35 -19.34 -5.85
CA LYS A 151 -16.55 -18.84 -6.55
C LYS A 151 -17.01 -17.51 -5.97
N GLU A 152 -17.60 -16.69 -6.82
CA GLU A 152 -18.29 -15.47 -6.44
C GLU A 152 -19.58 -15.82 -5.67
N THR A 153 -19.69 -15.32 -4.45
CA THR A 153 -20.88 -15.42 -3.60
C THR A 153 -21.08 -14.10 -2.86
N GLU A 154 -22.02 -14.05 -1.92
CA GLU A 154 -22.14 -12.91 -1.00
C GLU A 154 -20.92 -12.83 -0.07
N GLN A 155 -20.45 -13.97 0.44
CA GLN A 155 -19.34 -14.08 1.40
C GLN A 155 -17.97 -14.30 0.72
N SER A 156 -17.90 -14.40 -0.60
CA SER A 156 -16.66 -14.60 -1.35
C SER A 156 -16.65 -13.71 -2.58
N LYS A 157 -15.71 -12.78 -2.62
CA LYS A 157 -15.48 -11.87 -3.76
C LYS A 157 -14.11 -12.11 -4.35
N ILE A 158 -14.00 -12.09 -5.67
CA ILE A 158 -12.76 -12.34 -6.39
C ILE A 158 -12.41 -11.07 -7.16
N PHE A 159 -11.22 -10.56 -6.90
CA PHE A 159 -10.73 -9.34 -7.52
C PHE A 159 -9.42 -9.61 -8.26
N PRO A 160 -9.21 -8.98 -9.43
CA PRO A 160 -7.91 -8.99 -10.07
C PRO A 160 -6.90 -8.22 -9.20
N ASN A 161 -5.61 -8.58 -9.28
CA ASN A 161 -4.55 -7.96 -8.47
C ASN A 161 -4.51 -6.43 -8.61
N GLU A 162 -4.80 -5.92 -9.81
CA GLU A 162 -4.80 -4.50 -10.13
C GLU A 162 -5.88 -3.71 -9.37
N ALA A 163 -6.96 -4.37 -8.91
CA ALA A 163 -8.01 -3.73 -8.12
C ALA A 163 -7.53 -3.22 -6.76
N PHE A 164 -6.40 -3.73 -6.27
CA PHE A 164 -5.78 -3.31 -5.00
C PHE A 164 -4.71 -2.24 -5.18
N GLY A 165 -4.42 -1.84 -6.42
CA GLY A 165 -3.45 -0.80 -6.72
C GLY A 165 -3.97 0.59 -6.34
N TYR A 166 -3.13 1.38 -5.65
CA TYR A 166 -3.36 2.79 -5.41
C TYR A 166 -2.15 3.60 -5.86
N CYS A 167 -2.36 4.50 -6.83
CA CYS A 167 -1.31 5.37 -7.33
C CYS A 167 -1.51 6.80 -6.80
N LYS A 168 -0.50 7.33 -6.11
CA LYS A 168 -0.46 8.72 -5.66
C LYS A 168 0.52 9.47 -6.54
N VAL A 169 0.02 10.38 -7.37
CA VAL A 169 0.85 11.23 -8.23
C VAL A 169 0.83 12.65 -7.69
N THR A 170 2.00 13.15 -7.28
CA THR A 170 2.15 14.56 -6.91
C THR A 170 2.29 15.37 -8.19
N VAL A 171 1.31 16.23 -8.47
CA VAL A 171 1.36 17.18 -9.59
C VAL A 171 1.81 18.53 -9.05
N GLU A 172 3.08 18.86 -9.27
CA GLU A 172 3.60 20.18 -8.95
C GLU A 172 3.19 21.19 -10.02
N ARG A 173 2.91 22.42 -9.60
CA ARG A 173 2.61 23.54 -10.49
C ARG A 173 3.47 24.73 -10.11
N PRO A 174 3.91 25.56 -11.07
CA PRO A 174 4.61 26.79 -10.76
C PRO A 174 3.79 27.66 -9.79
N LEU A 175 4.45 28.18 -8.75
CA LEU A 175 3.84 29.16 -7.87
C LEU A 175 3.56 30.44 -8.66
N ARG A 176 2.33 30.95 -8.62
CA ARG A 176 1.91 32.18 -9.31
C ARG A 176 1.34 33.16 -8.28
N LEU A 177 1.87 34.38 -8.25
CA LEU A 177 1.46 35.43 -7.30
C LEU A 177 1.23 36.75 -8.03
N LYS A 178 0.28 37.56 -7.56
CA LYS A 178 0.05 38.90 -8.11
C LYS A 178 1.23 39.83 -7.85
N GLY A 179 1.45 40.77 -8.77
CA GLY A 179 2.47 41.81 -8.64
C GLY A 179 3.92 41.34 -8.82
N LEU A 180 4.13 40.13 -9.36
CA LEU A 180 5.47 39.66 -9.72
C LEU A 180 5.94 40.25 -11.04
N ASP A 181 7.24 40.51 -11.11
CA ASP A 181 7.96 40.82 -12.33
C ASP A 181 8.33 39.50 -13.03
N PRO A 182 7.81 39.24 -14.25
CA PRO A 182 8.06 38.00 -14.97
C PRO A 182 9.50 37.87 -15.49
N ASN A 183 10.30 38.94 -15.50
CA ASN A 183 11.67 38.92 -16.02
C ASN A 183 12.72 38.72 -14.93
N ARG A 184 12.30 38.68 -13.65
CA ARG A 184 13.22 38.64 -12.52
C ARG A 184 13.21 37.29 -11.82
N ALA A 185 14.40 36.83 -11.44
CA ALA A 185 14.55 35.72 -10.50
C ALA A 185 14.42 36.19 -9.04
N TYR A 186 13.69 35.44 -8.22
CA TYR A 186 13.46 35.68 -6.80
C TYR A 186 14.31 34.74 -5.94
N GLY A 187 14.90 35.28 -4.87
CA GLY A 187 15.72 34.51 -3.94
C GLY A 187 14.87 33.60 -3.03
N SER A 188 15.46 32.54 -2.46
CA SER A 188 14.72 31.58 -1.61
C SER A 188 13.99 32.24 -0.43
N LYS A 189 14.57 33.27 0.19
CA LYS A 189 13.97 34.01 1.30
C LYS A 189 12.77 34.84 0.82
N GLU A 190 12.93 35.60 -0.26
CA GLU A 190 11.84 36.36 -0.89
C GLU A 190 10.68 35.44 -1.29
N ILE A 191 10.97 34.27 -1.90
CA ILE A 191 9.93 33.30 -2.26
C ILE A 191 9.17 32.79 -1.04
N LYS A 192 9.85 32.61 0.10
CA LYS A 192 9.20 32.19 1.35
C LYS A 192 8.25 33.28 1.85
N ASP A 193 8.73 34.53 1.92
CA ASP A 193 7.93 35.67 2.37
C ASP A 193 6.71 35.90 1.44
N LEU A 194 6.92 35.79 0.13
CA LEU A 194 5.89 35.85 -0.91
C LEU A 194 4.88 34.70 -0.82
N LYS A 195 5.29 33.50 -0.38
CA LYS A 195 4.36 32.37 -0.15
C LYS A 195 3.46 32.60 1.06
N GLU A 196 3.96 33.28 2.09
CA GLU A 196 3.25 33.53 3.33
C GLU A 196 2.27 34.72 3.20
N HIS A 197 2.68 35.79 2.51
CA HIS A 197 1.92 37.05 2.45
C HIS A 197 1.34 37.38 1.07
N GLY A 198 1.79 36.71 0.01
CA GLY A 198 1.39 37.02 -1.37
C GLY A 198 0.01 36.46 -1.75
N GLU A 199 -0.69 37.18 -2.62
CA GLU A 199 -1.96 36.74 -3.17
C GLU A 199 -1.74 35.82 -4.38
N ARG A 200 -2.26 34.58 -4.31
CA ARG A 200 -2.20 33.62 -5.41
C ARG A 200 -3.26 33.94 -6.46
N ALA A 201 -2.87 34.01 -7.72
CA ALA A 201 -3.81 34.10 -8.84
C ALA A 201 -3.36 33.21 -10.00
N LYS A 202 -4.32 32.54 -10.65
CA LYS A 202 -4.05 31.58 -11.74
C LYS A 202 -3.42 32.25 -12.96
N ASP A 203 -3.82 33.47 -13.24
CA ASP A 203 -3.40 34.24 -14.42
C ASP A 203 -2.13 35.06 -14.17
N SER A 204 -1.63 35.08 -12.93
CA SER A 204 -0.36 35.73 -12.60
C SER A 204 0.84 34.99 -13.19
N PRO A 205 1.94 35.69 -13.50
CA PRO A 205 3.17 35.04 -13.95
C PRO A 205 3.75 34.09 -12.89
N PRO A 206 4.48 33.05 -13.32
CA PRO A 206 5.13 32.13 -12.40
C PRO A 206 6.31 32.79 -11.68
N VAL A 207 6.55 32.41 -10.44
CA VAL A 207 7.74 32.77 -9.68
C VAL A 207 8.95 32.08 -10.31
N ILE A 208 9.90 32.86 -10.81
CA ILE A 208 11.17 32.36 -11.33
C ILE A 208 12.16 32.29 -10.17
N ARG A 209 12.63 31.08 -9.83
CA ARG A 209 13.69 30.91 -8.81
C ARG A 209 15.08 31.14 -9.38
N LYS A 210 15.29 30.76 -10.65
CA LYS A 210 16.59 30.80 -11.32
C LYS A 210 16.40 30.88 -12.82
N ILE A 211 17.18 31.74 -13.45
CA ILE A 211 17.31 31.80 -14.91
C ILE A 211 18.56 31.00 -15.30
N HIS A 212 18.38 30.07 -16.23
CA HIS A 212 19.46 29.22 -16.75
C HIS A 212 20.09 29.84 -18.00
N LYS A 213 21.25 29.34 -18.43
CA LYS A 213 21.92 29.84 -19.64
C LYS A 213 21.04 29.60 -20.88
N ARG A 214 21.05 30.55 -21.81
CA ARG A 214 20.46 30.42 -23.16
C ARG A 214 21.02 29.13 -23.78
N ASN A 215 20.16 28.18 -24.17
CA ASN A 215 20.47 26.79 -24.61
C ASN A 215 20.47 25.69 -23.53
N THR A 216 20.05 25.97 -22.31
CA THR A 216 19.74 24.89 -21.35
C THR A 216 18.45 24.22 -21.80
N GLN A 217 18.45 22.90 -22.00
CA GLN A 217 17.25 22.16 -22.38
C GLN A 217 16.20 22.26 -21.27
N ALA A 218 14.97 22.62 -21.62
CA ALA A 218 13.85 22.63 -20.69
C ALA A 218 13.55 21.22 -20.16
N ASP A 219 13.14 21.15 -18.89
CA ASP A 219 12.68 19.94 -18.23
C ASP A 219 11.44 20.28 -17.38
N PRO A 220 10.26 20.30 -18.00
CA PRO A 220 9.01 20.65 -17.32
C PRO A 220 8.70 19.73 -16.13
N LEU A 221 9.16 18.48 -16.15
CA LEU A 221 8.96 17.52 -15.05
C LEU A 221 9.77 17.89 -13.81
N ARG A 222 10.87 18.62 -13.97
CA ARG A 222 11.71 19.13 -12.88
C ARG A 222 11.56 20.63 -12.65
N GLY A 223 10.50 21.23 -13.21
CA GLY A 223 10.17 22.63 -13.00
C GLY A 223 11.04 23.61 -13.79
N LEU A 224 11.74 23.16 -14.84
CA LEU A 224 12.50 24.00 -15.76
C LEU A 224 11.69 24.21 -17.04
N PHE A 225 11.28 25.45 -17.29
CA PHE A 225 10.43 25.82 -18.41
C PHE A 225 11.15 26.81 -19.33
N ASP A 226 10.86 26.75 -20.62
CA ASP A 226 11.23 27.80 -21.55
C ASP A 226 10.42 29.07 -21.23
N ALA A 227 11.13 30.19 -21.14
CA ALA A 227 10.55 31.50 -20.88
C ALA A 227 11.34 32.57 -21.63
N THR A 228 10.62 33.56 -22.15
CA THR A 228 11.21 34.79 -22.69
C THR A 228 11.45 35.75 -21.52
N ILE A 229 12.70 36.17 -21.33
CA ILE A 229 13.11 37.10 -20.27
C ILE A 229 13.72 38.33 -20.95
N ASP A 230 13.12 39.49 -20.73
CA ASP A 230 13.54 40.77 -21.30
C ASP A 230 13.52 40.86 -22.85
N GLY A 231 12.58 40.12 -23.49
CA GLY A 231 12.39 40.10 -24.94
C GLY A 231 13.30 39.13 -25.68
#